data_AF-A0A5Q4G954-F1
#
_entry.id   AF-A0A5Q4G954-F1
#
_cell.length_a   1.000
_cell.length_b   1.000
_cell.length_c   1.000
_cell.angle_alpha   90.00
_cell.angle_beta   90.00
_cell.angle_gamma   90.00
#
_symmetry.space_group_name_H-M   'P 1'
#
loop_
_entity.id
_entity.type
_entity.pdbx_description
1 polymer ?
#
loop_
_entity_poly.entity_id
_entity_poly.type
_entity_poly.pdbx_seq_one_letter_code
_entity_poly.pdbx_strand_id
1 'polypeptide(L)'
;MRKNLPIAAALLLLTGVTSAETVDQFWSKLAGLCGQAFEGRLLASPDGHMQGDRLLMHVRECGEDRLRIPFVVGDNLSRTWVLTRSGDRVELRHDHRHPDGTPEEVTLYGGLSPNRGSANAQIFPADDQTLDTLPDNYPNVWLMEVHPGDKFVYYVRRQATDRYYHVEFDLTEPVDPPPAPWGWED
;
A
#
# COMPACT_ATOMS: atom_id res chain seq x y z
N MET A 1 50.36 44.87 19.42
CA MET A 1 49.38 44.83 18.31
C MET A 1 48.72 43.45 18.28
N ARG A 2 47.53 43.30 18.88
CA ARG A 2 46.71 42.08 18.79
C ARG A 2 45.69 42.29 17.67
N LYS A 3 45.77 41.48 16.60
CA LYS A 3 44.79 41.48 15.51
C LYS A 3 43.68 40.50 15.85
N ASN A 4 42.46 40.99 16.02
CA ASN A 4 41.27 40.18 16.19
C ASN A 4 40.84 39.64 14.82
N LEU A 5 40.67 38.33 14.70
CA LEU A 5 40.13 37.66 13.51
C LEU A 5 38.63 37.46 13.72
N PRO A 6 37.75 37.83 12.78
CA PRO A 6 36.31 37.62 12.93
C PRO A 6 35.98 36.15 12.64
N ILE A 7 35.26 35.51 13.56
CA ILE A 7 34.65 34.20 13.35
C ILE A 7 33.40 34.42 12.50
N ALA A 8 33.44 34.02 11.23
CA ALA A 8 32.26 33.96 10.38
C ALA A 8 31.43 32.72 10.80
N ALA A 9 30.27 32.95 11.41
CA ALA A 9 29.31 31.91 11.69
C ALA A 9 28.62 31.49 10.38
N ALA A 10 28.95 30.32 9.86
CA ALA A 10 28.22 29.70 8.75
C ALA A 10 26.88 29.17 9.28
N LEU A 11 25.78 29.83 8.91
CA LEU A 11 24.42 29.34 9.15
C LEU A 11 24.17 28.17 8.19
N LEU A 12 24.26 26.93 8.67
CA LEU A 12 23.74 25.77 7.94
C LEU A 12 22.21 25.84 7.97
N LEU A 13 21.61 26.17 6.83
CA LEU A 13 20.18 25.97 6.59
C LEU A 13 19.94 24.46 6.44
N LEU A 14 19.52 23.81 7.54
CA LEU A 14 18.94 22.47 7.49
C LEU A 14 17.61 22.57 6.76
N THR A 15 17.60 22.28 5.46
CA THR A 15 16.36 22.06 4.71
C THR A 15 15.72 20.78 5.22
N GLY A 16 14.80 20.92 6.17
CA GLY A 16 13.97 19.82 6.64
C GLY A 16 13.09 19.32 5.51
N VAL A 17 13.05 18.01 5.30
CA VAL A 17 12.13 17.36 4.36
C VAL A 17 10.72 17.82 4.72
N THR A 18 10.06 18.54 3.82
CA THR A 18 8.74 19.08 4.05
C THR A 18 7.71 17.98 3.87
N SER A 19 6.64 18.02 4.66
CA SER A 19 5.72 16.90 4.79
C SER A 19 5.02 16.49 3.47
N ALA A 20 4.95 17.36 2.45
CA ALA A 20 4.37 17.01 1.13
C ALA A 20 5.29 16.06 0.36
N GLU A 21 6.60 16.22 0.53
CA GLU A 21 7.61 15.33 -0.03
C GLU A 21 7.43 13.89 0.48
N THR A 22 6.84 13.69 1.65
CA THR A 22 6.65 12.35 2.23
C THR A 22 5.68 11.49 1.41
N VAL A 23 4.50 12.01 1.06
CA VAL A 23 3.55 11.28 0.20
C VAL A 23 4.12 11.12 -1.20
N ASP A 24 4.79 12.16 -1.73
CA ASP A 24 5.43 12.08 -3.04
C ASP A 24 6.52 11.00 -3.08
N GLN A 25 7.32 10.86 -2.02
CA GLN A 25 8.33 9.80 -1.91
C GLN A 25 7.70 8.41 -1.82
N PHE A 26 6.66 8.24 -0.99
CA PHE A 26 5.94 6.97 -0.91
C PHE A 26 5.33 6.58 -2.26
N TRP A 27 4.65 7.53 -2.91
CA TRP A 27 4.05 7.35 -4.23
C TRP A 27 5.09 7.02 -5.29
N SER A 28 6.20 7.74 -5.32
CA SER A 28 7.28 7.52 -6.29
C SER A 28 7.92 6.15 -6.13
N LYS A 29 8.03 5.63 -4.90
CA LYS A 29 8.54 4.28 -4.67
C LYS A 29 7.60 3.21 -5.21
N LEU A 30 6.29 3.37 -4.99
CA LEU A 30 5.30 2.46 -5.58
C LEU A 30 5.28 2.55 -7.11
N ALA A 31 5.20 3.76 -7.65
CA ALA A 31 5.22 4.00 -9.09
C ALA A 31 6.52 3.51 -9.76
N GLY A 32 7.64 3.50 -9.02
CA GLY A 32 8.91 2.93 -9.49
C GLY A 32 8.86 1.42 -9.73
N LEU A 33 7.85 0.72 -9.21
CA LEU A 33 7.62 -0.72 -9.41
C LEU A 33 6.66 -1.00 -10.58
N CYS A 34 6.27 0.03 -11.36
CA CYS A 34 5.23 -0.13 -12.37
C CYS A 34 5.53 -1.23 -13.39
N GLY A 35 4.51 -2.04 -13.70
CA GLY A 35 4.59 -3.20 -14.58
C GLY A 35 5.28 -4.42 -13.97
N GLN A 36 5.82 -4.33 -12.75
CA GLN A 36 6.50 -5.44 -12.10
C GLN A 36 5.55 -6.21 -11.19
N ALA A 37 5.75 -7.52 -11.14
CA ALA A 37 5.09 -8.41 -10.20
C ALA A 37 6.11 -9.09 -9.29
N PHE A 38 5.66 -9.44 -8.08
CA PHE A 38 6.52 -9.97 -7.03
C PHE A 38 5.80 -11.07 -6.26
N GLU A 39 6.54 -12.09 -5.86
CA GLU A 39 6.01 -13.20 -5.09
C GLU A 39 5.97 -12.88 -3.60
N GLY A 40 4.87 -13.27 -2.96
CA GLY A 40 4.55 -12.98 -1.58
C GLY A 40 4.70 -14.20 -0.68
N ARG A 41 5.12 -13.95 0.57
CA ARG A 41 5.10 -14.92 1.67
C ARG A 41 4.09 -14.49 2.72
N LEU A 42 3.20 -15.42 3.07
CA LEU A 42 2.26 -15.27 4.17
C LEU A 42 2.99 -15.48 5.50
N LEU A 43 3.00 -14.45 6.35
CA LEU A 43 3.60 -14.50 7.69
C LEU A 43 2.58 -14.71 8.80
N ALA A 44 1.34 -14.25 8.60
CA ALA A 44 0.26 -14.48 9.53
C ALA A 44 -1.09 -14.56 8.80
N SER A 45 -1.88 -15.56 9.18
CA SER A 45 -3.26 -15.77 8.74
C SER A 45 -4.04 -16.48 9.84
N PRO A 46 -4.89 -15.77 10.59
CA PRO A 46 -5.48 -16.26 11.84
C PRO A 46 -6.46 -17.43 11.61
N ASP A 47 -6.97 -17.59 10.39
CA ASP A 47 -7.90 -18.64 9.98
C ASP A 47 -7.35 -19.51 8.84
N GLY A 48 -6.07 -19.37 8.50
CA GLY A 48 -5.45 -20.12 7.40
C GLY A 48 -5.90 -19.66 6.01
N HIS A 49 -6.66 -18.57 5.89
CA HIS A 49 -6.95 -17.97 4.59
C HIS A 49 -5.66 -17.64 3.84
N MET A 50 -5.60 -17.95 2.53
CA MET A 50 -4.42 -17.84 1.66
C MET A 50 -3.27 -18.82 1.97
N GLN A 51 -3.42 -19.71 2.94
CA GLN A 51 -2.35 -20.62 3.33
C GLN A 51 -2.13 -21.70 2.26
N GLY A 52 -0.89 -21.80 1.77
CA GLY A 52 -0.51 -22.75 0.72
C GLY A 52 -0.77 -22.25 -0.70
N ASP A 53 -1.46 -21.11 -0.85
CA ASP A 53 -1.64 -20.46 -2.14
C ASP A 53 -0.40 -19.66 -2.54
N ARG A 54 -0.14 -19.61 -3.85
CA ARG A 54 0.85 -18.67 -4.40
C ARG A 54 0.28 -17.24 -4.32
N LEU A 55 1.08 -16.32 -3.79
CA LEU A 55 0.68 -14.93 -3.59
C LEU A 55 1.47 -14.05 -4.55
N LEU A 56 0.78 -13.25 -5.38
CA LEU A 56 1.45 -12.31 -6.28
C LEU A 56 0.87 -10.91 -6.13
N MET A 57 1.73 -9.92 -5.93
CA MET A 57 1.37 -8.53 -6.16
C MET A 57 1.84 -8.13 -7.56
N HIS A 58 1.08 -7.30 -8.25
CA HIS A 58 1.49 -6.69 -9.50
C HIS A 58 1.20 -5.19 -9.42
N VAL A 59 2.19 -4.31 -9.57
CA VAL A 59 1.94 -2.88 -9.63
C VAL A 59 1.60 -2.52 -11.08
N ARG A 60 0.32 -2.55 -11.43
CA ARG A 60 -0.13 -2.66 -12.84
C ARG A 60 -0.40 -1.33 -13.52
N GLU A 61 -1.18 -0.44 -12.88
CA GLU A 61 -1.45 0.91 -13.39
C GLU A 61 -0.81 1.93 -12.47
N CYS A 62 -0.08 2.90 -13.04
CA CYS A 62 0.60 3.95 -12.30
C CYS A 62 0.32 5.32 -12.89
N GLY A 63 -0.89 5.83 -12.67
CA GLY A 63 -1.26 7.20 -12.99
C GLY A 63 -0.70 8.21 -11.99
N GLU A 64 -0.86 9.49 -12.31
CA GLU A 64 -0.44 10.59 -11.43
C GLU A 64 -1.17 10.54 -10.09
N ASP A 65 -2.49 10.33 -10.13
CA ASP A 65 -3.36 10.36 -8.95
C ASP A 65 -3.89 8.99 -8.52
N ARG A 66 -3.67 7.94 -9.31
CA ARG A 66 -4.19 6.60 -9.04
C ARG A 66 -3.17 5.51 -9.35
N LEU A 67 -2.99 4.58 -8.41
CA LEU A 67 -2.28 3.32 -8.62
C LEU A 67 -3.26 2.16 -8.47
N ARG A 68 -3.11 1.12 -9.30
CA ARG A 68 -3.80 -0.16 -9.12
C ARG A 68 -2.79 -1.28 -8.97
N ILE A 69 -2.95 -2.03 -7.88
CA ILE A 69 -2.06 -3.12 -7.52
C ILE A 69 -2.90 -4.39 -7.34
N PRO A 70 -3.06 -5.21 -8.39
CA PRO A 70 -3.67 -6.53 -8.25
C PRO A 70 -2.93 -7.39 -7.21
N PHE A 71 -3.71 -8.06 -6.36
CA PHE A 71 -3.23 -9.04 -5.40
C PHE A 71 -3.87 -10.40 -5.68
N VAL A 72 -3.09 -11.28 -6.30
CA VAL A 72 -3.53 -12.61 -6.73
C VAL A 72 -3.23 -13.63 -5.66
N VAL A 73 -4.20 -14.53 -5.43
CA VAL A 73 -4.08 -15.64 -4.48
C VAL A 73 -4.46 -16.94 -5.19
N GLY A 74 -3.47 -17.77 -5.51
CA GLY A 74 -3.65 -18.93 -6.37
C GLY A 74 -4.18 -18.48 -7.74
N ASP A 75 -5.32 -19.03 -8.14
CA ASP A 75 -6.01 -18.66 -9.38
C ASP A 75 -7.05 -17.53 -9.20
N ASN A 76 -7.18 -17.00 -7.97
CA ASN A 76 -8.15 -15.96 -7.68
C ASN A 76 -7.60 -14.57 -8.04
N LEU A 77 -8.24 -13.94 -9.03
CA LEU A 77 -7.89 -12.63 -9.58
C LEU A 77 -8.85 -11.51 -9.14
N SER A 78 -9.62 -11.71 -8.05
CA SER A 78 -10.68 -10.79 -7.67
C SER A 78 -10.20 -9.47 -7.08
N ARG A 79 -8.98 -9.42 -6.52
CA ARG A 79 -8.56 -8.36 -5.59
C ARG A 79 -7.61 -7.38 -6.24
N THR A 80 -7.95 -6.10 -6.14
CA THR A 80 -7.07 -5.00 -6.52
C THR A 80 -7.03 -3.98 -5.40
N TRP A 81 -5.83 -3.64 -4.92
CA TRP A 81 -5.64 -2.45 -4.10
C TRP A 81 -5.61 -1.23 -5.01
N VAL A 82 -6.54 -0.31 -4.79
CA VAL A 82 -6.62 0.97 -5.48
C VAL A 82 -6.14 2.04 -4.51
N LEU A 83 -5.01 2.68 -4.84
CA LEU A 83 -4.50 3.82 -4.09
C LEU A 83 -4.80 5.10 -4.86
N THR A 84 -5.37 6.09 -4.17
CA THR A 84 -5.72 7.38 -4.76
C THR A 84 -5.05 8.51 -3.98
N ARG A 85 -4.39 9.45 -4.66
CA ARG A 85 -3.90 10.68 -4.04
C ARG A 85 -5.08 11.53 -3.56
N SER A 86 -5.00 12.03 -2.33
CA SER A 86 -6.01 12.90 -1.73
C SER A 86 -5.32 14.08 -1.06
N GLY A 87 -4.83 15.01 -1.90
CA GLY A 87 -3.99 16.12 -1.47
C GLY A 87 -2.66 15.63 -0.89
N ASP A 88 -2.44 15.85 0.40
CA ASP A 88 -1.24 15.44 1.12
C ASP A 88 -1.41 14.09 1.87
N ARG A 89 -2.41 13.30 1.48
CA ARG A 89 -2.78 12.01 2.04
C ARG A 89 -3.03 10.99 0.92
N VAL A 90 -3.16 9.73 1.30
CA VAL A 90 -3.44 8.64 0.37
C VAL A 90 -4.67 7.87 0.85
N GLU A 91 -5.59 7.60 -0.07
CA GLU A 91 -6.72 6.70 0.18
C GLU A 91 -6.37 5.30 -0.34
N LEU A 92 -6.75 4.28 0.41
CA LEU A 92 -6.76 2.89 -0.01
C LEU A 92 -8.20 2.40 -0.15
N ARG A 93 -8.51 1.73 -1.26
CA ARG A 93 -9.74 0.95 -1.46
C ARG A 93 -9.39 -0.44 -1.99
N HIS A 94 -10.13 -1.45 -1.53
CA HIS A 94 -10.01 -2.83 -2.01
C HIS A 94 -11.12 -3.06 -3.03
N ASP A 95 -10.81 -3.01 -4.32
CA ASP A 95 -11.76 -3.40 -5.37
C ASP A 95 -11.75 -4.93 -5.50
N HIS A 96 -12.90 -5.51 -5.20
CA HIS A 96 -13.22 -6.93 -5.30
C HIS A 96 -14.27 -7.15 -6.38
N ARG A 97 -13.99 -8.08 -7.28
CA ARG A 97 -14.86 -8.40 -8.42
C ARG A 97 -15.06 -9.89 -8.61
N HIS A 98 -16.22 -10.26 -9.12
CA HIS A 98 -16.52 -11.61 -9.59
C HIS A 98 -15.77 -11.93 -10.89
N PRO A 99 -15.67 -13.22 -11.29
CA PRO A 99 -15.02 -13.62 -12.54
C PRO A 99 -15.60 -12.98 -13.82
N ASP A 100 -16.87 -12.58 -13.79
CA ASP A 100 -17.52 -11.86 -14.89
C ASP A 100 -17.22 -10.34 -14.89
N GLY A 101 -16.43 -9.88 -13.92
CA GLY A 101 -16.01 -8.49 -13.76
C GLY A 101 -16.97 -7.59 -12.99
N THR A 102 -18.13 -8.10 -12.56
CA THR A 102 -19.06 -7.35 -11.72
C THR A 102 -18.52 -7.18 -10.30
N PRO A 103 -18.80 -6.06 -9.60
CA PRO A 103 -18.33 -5.86 -8.23
C PRO A 103 -18.93 -6.88 -7.25
N GLU A 104 -18.12 -7.37 -6.31
CA GLU A 104 -18.62 -8.17 -5.17
C GLU A 104 -19.44 -7.30 -4.20
N GLU A 105 -20.26 -7.92 -3.34
CA GLU A 105 -21.01 -7.20 -2.30
C GLU A 105 -20.06 -6.50 -1.30
N VAL A 106 -18.97 -7.17 -0.92
CA VAL A 106 -17.96 -6.63 0.00
C VAL A 106 -16.77 -6.13 -0.83
N THR A 107 -16.87 -4.90 -1.31
CA THR A 107 -15.89 -4.25 -2.18
C THR A 107 -15.75 -2.76 -1.84
N LEU A 108 -14.71 -2.10 -2.34
CA LEU A 108 -14.41 -0.69 -2.15
C LEU A 108 -14.31 -0.27 -0.67
N TYR A 109 -13.89 -1.19 0.19
CA TYR A 109 -13.59 -0.92 1.59
C TYR A 109 -12.11 -0.50 1.78
N GLY A 110 -11.81 0.27 2.81
CA GLY A 110 -10.47 0.78 3.12
C GLY A 110 -10.53 2.07 3.93
N GLY A 111 -9.78 3.09 3.51
CA GLY A 111 -9.83 4.38 4.18
C GLY A 111 -8.73 5.35 3.79
N LEU A 112 -8.84 6.56 4.31
CA LEU A 112 -7.90 7.66 4.09
C LEU A 112 -6.81 7.65 5.15
N SER A 113 -5.56 7.85 4.74
CA SER A 113 -4.47 7.98 5.70
C SER A 113 -4.73 9.12 6.68
N PRO A 114 -4.48 8.95 7.99
CA PRO A 114 -4.83 9.98 8.98
C PRO A 114 -3.87 11.18 8.94
N ASN A 115 -2.71 11.01 8.31
CA ASN A 115 -1.67 12.00 8.12
C ASN A 115 -0.88 11.65 6.85
N ARG A 116 0.24 12.33 6.65
CA ARG A 116 1.10 12.17 5.45
C ARG A 116 1.94 10.88 5.45
N GLY A 117 1.89 10.11 6.52
CA GLY A 117 2.64 8.88 6.71
C GLY A 117 4.14 9.12 6.79
N SER A 118 4.90 8.16 6.26
CA SER A 118 6.34 8.25 6.06
C SER A 118 6.69 8.00 4.59
N ALA A 119 7.95 8.25 4.23
CA ALA A 119 8.44 7.98 2.89
C ALA A 119 8.33 6.50 2.48
N ASN A 120 8.18 5.59 3.46
CA ASN A 120 8.13 4.15 3.24
C ASN A 120 6.78 3.54 3.61
N ALA A 121 5.89 4.25 4.32
CA ALA A 121 4.74 3.61 4.95
C ALA A 121 3.52 4.52 5.04
N GLN A 122 2.35 3.93 4.81
CA GLN A 122 1.04 4.54 5.03
C GLN A 122 0.17 3.58 5.84
N ILE A 123 -0.65 4.14 6.74
CA ILE A 123 -1.72 3.41 7.42
C ILE A 123 -3.07 3.93 6.95
N PHE A 124 -4.05 3.05 6.90
CA PHE A 124 -5.40 3.34 6.46
C PHE A 124 -6.38 2.76 7.48
N PRO A 125 -6.88 3.57 8.43
CA PRO A 125 -7.97 3.16 9.30
C PRO A 125 -9.28 3.04 8.51
N ALA A 126 -10.10 2.05 8.85
CA ALA A 126 -11.47 1.91 8.34
C ALA A 126 -12.26 3.20 8.56
N ASP A 127 -12.83 3.74 7.49
CA ASP A 127 -13.81 4.82 7.54
C ASP A 127 -15.25 4.31 7.68
N ASP A 128 -16.20 5.22 7.84
CA ASP A 128 -17.61 4.88 8.06
C ASP A 128 -18.17 4.00 6.93
N GLN A 129 -17.84 4.30 5.67
CA GLN A 129 -18.23 3.47 4.53
C GLN A 129 -17.72 2.04 4.66
N THR A 130 -16.48 1.89 5.12
CA THR A 130 -15.85 0.58 5.32
C THR A 130 -16.50 -0.19 6.46
N LEU A 131 -16.86 0.49 7.55
CA LEU A 131 -17.60 -0.11 8.64
C LEU A 131 -18.98 -0.60 8.18
N ASP A 132 -19.66 0.15 7.31
CA ASP A 132 -20.96 -0.26 6.74
C ASP A 132 -20.85 -1.40 5.72
N THR A 133 -19.68 -1.54 5.08
CA THR A 133 -19.43 -2.55 4.03
C THR A 133 -18.96 -3.88 4.60
N LEU A 134 -18.13 -3.87 5.64
CA LEU A 134 -17.53 -5.09 6.18
C LEU A 134 -18.53 -5.86 7.06
N PRO A 135 -18.57 -7.20 6.95
CA PRO A 135 -19.36 -8.01 7.88
C PRO A 135 -18.87 -7.75 9.32
N ASP A 136 -19.83 -7.53 10.22
CA ASP A 136 -19.64 -7.18 11.64
C ASP A 136 -18.92 -5.83 11.93
N ASN A 137 -18.83 -4.93 10.94
CA ASN A 137 -18.36 -3.56 11.10
C ASN A 137 -16.98 -3.46 11.77
N TYR A 138 -16.06 -4.33 11.37
CA TYR A 138 -14.75 -4.40 12.01
C TYR A 138 -13.92 -3.15 11.76
N PRO A 139 -13.41 -2.47 12.81
CA PRO A 139 -12.51 -1.33 12.68
C PRO A 139 -11.11 -1.80 12.29
N ASN A 140 -10.92 -2.18 11.03
CA ASN A 140 -9.62 -2.60 10.51
C ASN A 140 -8.68 -1.40 10.37
N VAL A 141 -7.39 -1.64 10.54
CA VAL A 141 -6.34 -0.71 10.12
C VAL A 141 -5.39 -1.45 9.21
N TRP A 142 -5.32 -1.00 7.96
CA TRP A 142 -4.37 -1.47 6.97
C TRP A 142 -3.06 -0.70 7.08
N LEU A 143 -1.96 -1.35 6.72
CA LEU A 143 -0.62 -0.80 6.59
C LEU A 143 -0.05 -1.29 5.27
N MET A 144 0.52 -0.37 4.50
CA MET A 144 1.37 -0.68 3.36
C MET A 144 2.75 -0.08 3.59
N GLU A 145 3.79 -0.90 3.47
CA GLU A 145 5.17 -0.44 3.45
C GLU A 145 5.85 -0.79 2.13
N VAL A 146 6.68 0.12 1.63
CA VAL A 146 7.48 -0.08 0.42
C VAL A 146 8.94 0.21 0.73
N HIS A 147 9.77 -0.83 0.62
CA HIS A 147 11.22 -0.76 0.79
C HIS A 147 11.88 -1.23 -0.53
N PRO A 148 12.12 -0.31 -1.48
CA PRO A 148 12.63 -0.67 -2.81
C PRO A 148 13.92 -1.50 -2.74
N GLY A 149 13.97 -2.60 -3.49
CA GLY A 149 15.10 -3.53 -3.48
C GLY A 149 15.21 -4.38 -2.22
N ASP A 150 14.13 -4.49 -1.44
CA ASP A 150 14.01 -5.40 -0.29
C ASP A 150 12.62 -6.05 -0.29
N LYS A 151 11.59 -5.31 0.14
CA LYS A 151 10.23 -5.87 0.28
C LYS A 151 9.11 -4.86 0.23
N PHE A 152 7.93 -5.33 -0.14
CA PHE A 152 6.65 -4.67 0.08
C PHE A 152 5.90 -5.38 1.19
N VAL A 153 5.34 -4.64 2.15
CA VAL A 153 4.58 -5.21 3.26
C VAL A 153 3.12 -4.81 3.11
N TYR A 154 2.24 -5.80 3.14
CA TYR A 154 0.81 -5.59 3.33
C TYR A 154 0.39 -6.22 4.65
N TYR A 155 -0.21 -5.40 5.51
CA TYR A 155 -0.66 -5.82 6.82
C TYR A 155 -2.04 -5.26 7.11
N VAL A 156 -2.88 -6.04 7.77
CA VAL A 156 -4.15 -5.56 8.31
C VAL A 156 -4.37 -6.11 9.70
N ARG A 157 -4.77 -5.25 10.64
CA ARG A 157 -5.21 -5.65 11.97
C ARG A 157 -6.64 -5.24 12.21
N ARG A 158 -7.43 -6.18 12.70
CA ARG A 158 -8.75 -5.91 13.25
C ARG A 158 -8.58 -5.37 14.66
N GLN A 159 -8.93 -4.09 14.87
CA GLN A 159 -8.76 -3.46 16.17
C GLN A 159 -9.63 -4.15 17.24
N ALA A 160 -9.19 -4.05 18.50
CA ALA A 160 -9.78 -4.76 19.64
C ALA A 160 -9.77 -6.31 19.57
N THR A 161 -9.00 -6.89 18.64
CA THR A 161 -8.78 -8.34 18.55
C THR A 161 -7.29 -8.67 18.38
N ASP A 162 -6.98 -9.96 18.42
CA ASP A 162 -5.69 -10.55 18.06
C ASP A 162 -5.61 -10.96 16.58
N ARG A 163 -6.64 -10.68 15.78
CA ARG A 163 -6.70 -11.05 14.36
C ARG A 163 -5.93 -10.05 13.49
N TYR A 164 -4.94 -10.55 12.75
CA TYR A 164 -4.21 -9.78 11.77
C TYR A 164 -3.72 -10.66 10.61
N TYR A 165 -3.62 -10.10 9.42
CA TYR A 165 -2.94 -10.71 8.28
C TYR A 165 -1.65 -9.95 8.00
N HIS A 166 -0.62 -10.69 7.58
CA HIS A 166 0.68 -10.14 7.23
C HIS A 166 1.24 -10.88 6.02
N VAL A 167 1.44 -10.17 4.92
CA VAL A 167 2.08 -10.65 3.70
C VAL A 167 3.27 -9.75 3.39
N GLU A 168 4.42 -10.36 3.10
CA GLU A 168 5.60 -9.66 2.58
C GLU A 168 5.87 -10.14 1.16
N PHE A 169 6.09 -9.22 0.22
CA PHE A 169 6.46 -9.53 -1.16
C PHE A 169 7.92 -9.17 -1.38
N ASP A 170 8.67 -10.07 -1.99
CA ASP A 170 10.10 -9.91 -2.25
C ASP A 170 10.31 -8.97 -3.44
N LEU A 171 10.82 -7.76 -3.20
CA LEU A 171 11.06 -6.77 -4.26
C LEU A 171 12.43 -6.93 -4.92
N THR A 172 13.23 -7.93 -4.51
CA THR A 172 14.56 -8.20 -5.08
C THR A 172 14.48 -9.06 -6.34
N GLU A 173 13.42 -9.86 -6.49
CA GLU A 173 13.24 -10.82 -7.56
C GLU A 173 11.88 -10.63 -8.26
N PRO A 174 11.80 -9.77 -9.30
CA PRO A 174 10.60 -9.67 -10.12
C PRO A 174 10.25 -11.00 -10.79
N VAL A 175 8.95 -11.30 -10.87
CA VAL A 175 8.40 -12.49 -11.55
C VAL A 175 7.53 -12.08 -12.73
N ASP A 176 7.15 -13.06 -13.56
CA ASP A 176 6.21 -12.83 -14.66
C ASP A 176 4.88 -12.28 -14.12
N PRO A 177 4.36 -11.17 -14.70
CA PRO A 177 3.09 -10.61 -14.28
C PRO A 177 1.93 -11.60 -14.47
N PRO A 178 0.98 -11.66 -13.51
CA PRO A 178 -0.22 -12.47 -13.68
C PRO A 178 -1.14 -11.89 -14.77
N PRO A 179 -2.16 -12.66 -15.20
CA PRO A 179 -3.26 -12.12 -16.01
C PRO A 179 -3.90 -10.88 -15.37
N ALA A 180 -4.65 -10.12 -16.16
CA ALA A 180 -5.40 -8.98 -15.64
C ALA A 180 -6.37 -9.42 -14.51
N PRO A 181 -6.55 -8.61 -13.46
CA PRO A 181 -7.56 -8.88 -12.44
C PRO A 181 -8.96 -8.91 -13.08
N TRP A 182 -9.90 -9.65 -12.49
CA TRP A 182 -11.25 -9.74 -13.05
C TRP A 182 -11.90 -8.36 -13.16
N GLY A 183 -12.60 -8.12 -14.28
CA GLY A 183 -13.28 -6.85 -14.57
C GLY A 183 -12.38 -5.72 -15.07
N TRP A 184 -11.12 -6.02 -15.39
CA TRP A 184 -10.17 -5.09 -16.00
C TRP A 184 -9.55 -5.72 -17.25
N GLU A 185 -9.39 -4.93 -18.31
CA GLU A 185 -8.87 -5.41 -19.62
C GLU A 185 -7.44 -4.95 -19.89
N ASP A 186 -6.98 -3.96 -19.13
CA ASP A 186 -5.68 -3.32 -19.22
C ASP A 186 -4.62 -4.08 -18.43
#